data_AF-A0A2D7JF08-F1
#
_entry.id   AF-A0A2D7JF08-F1
#
_cell.length_a   1.000
_cell.length_b   1.000
_cell.length_c   1.000
_cell.angle_alpha   90.00
_cell.angle_beta   90.00
_cell.angle_gamma   90.00
#
_symmetry.space_group_name_H-M   'P 1'
#
loop_
_entity.id
_entity.type
_entity.pdbx_description
1 polymer ?
#
loop_
_entity_poly.entity_id
_entity_poly.type
_entity_poly.pdbx_seq_one_letter_code
_entity_poly.pdbx_strand_id
1 'polypeptide(L)'
;MASERYLNHPTFGMLYRVAPAGEGRDVYATLYAQRMFFLVTLQPRGAQFEVIPYGDARHHAEVHIGRCRRDGSEDLDSWCQLFDQTFI
;
A
#
# COMPACT_ATOMS: atom_id res chain seq x y z
N MET A 1 10.70 -4.93 10.41
CA MET A 1 10.26 -5.56 9.14
C MET A 1 8.98 -4.87 8.70
N ALA A 2 9.01 -4.10 7.60
CA ALA A 2 7.77 -3.58 7.01
C ALA A 2 6.83 -4.76 6.79
N SER A 3 5.74 -4.83 7.55
CA SER A 3 4.84 -5.99 7.54
C SER A 3 4.33 -6.19 6.11
N GLU A 4 4.91 -7.16 5.41
CA GLU A 4 4.40 -7.65 4.14
C GLU A 4 2.99 -8.15 4.41
N ARG A 5 2.02 -7.50 3.78
CA ARG A 5 0.61 -7.80 3.96
C ARG A 5 0.00 -8.04 2.60
N TYR A 6 -0.60 -9.20 2.46
CA TYR A 6 -1.23 -9.63 1.22
C TYR A 6 -2.73 -9.81 1.43
N LEU A 7 -3.51 -9.59 0.38
CA LEU A 7 -4.93 -9.90 0.35
C LEU A 7 -5.34 -10.41 -1.03
N ASN A 8 -6.49 -11.05 -1.12
CA ASN A 8 -7.06 -11.47 -2.40
C ASN A 8 -8.15 -10.50 -2.83
N HIS A 9 -7.98 -9.92 -4.02
CA HIS A 9 -9.03 -9.22 -4.76
C HIS A 9 -9.85 -10.23 -5.57
N PRO A 10 -11.19 -10.17 -5.57
CA PRO A 10 -12.04 -11.12 -6.29
C PRO A 10 -11.70 -11.26 -7.79
N THR A 11 -11.33 -10.15 -8.43
CA THR A 11 -11.03 -10.10 -9.88
C THR A 11 -9.54 -10.19 -10.21
N PHE A 12 -8.67 -9.58 -9.39
CA PHE A 12 -7.26 -9.35 -9.74
C PHE A 12 -6.30 -10.26 -8.97
N GLY A 13 -6.85 -11.17 -8.14
CA GLY A 13 -6.06 -12.09 -7.35
C GLY A 13 -5.27 -11.37 -6.25
N MET A 14 -4.04 -11.83 -6.02
CA MET A 14 -3.23 -11.37 -4.90
C MET A 14 -2.77 -9.92 -5.07
N LEU A 15 -3.03 -9.11 -4.05
CA LEU A 15 -2.49 -7.77 -3.90
C LEU A 15 -1.48 -7.74 -2.76
N TYR A 16 -0.45 -6.90 -2.88
CA TYR A 16 0.50 -6.62 -1.81
C TYR A 16 0.34 -5.19 -1.32
N ARG A 17 0.51 -4.98 -0.01
CA ARG A 17 0.41 -3.66 0.60
C ARG A 17 1.63 -2.83 0.23
N VAL A 18 1.38 -1.60 -0.25
CA VAL A 18 2.39 -0.63 -0.66
C VAL A 18 2.66 0.38 0.47
N ALA A 19 1.61 0.89 1.10
CA ALA A 19 1.75 1.86 2.19
C ALA A 19 0.46 1.94 3.03
N PRO A 20 0.54 2.24 4.33
CA PRO A 20 -0.60 2.72 5.11
C PRO A 20 -1.10 4.08 4.61
N ALA A 21 -2.42 4.24 4.47
CA ALA A 21 -3.06 5.50 4.08
C ALA A 21 -3.68 6.25 5.28
N GLY A 22 -3.66 5.65 6.47
CA GLY A 22 -4.27 6.20 7.68
C GLY A 22 -5.75 5.85 7.81
N GLU A 23 -6.33 6.08 8.99
CA GLU A 23 -7.76 5.84 9.27
C GLU A 23 -8.21 4.39 8.99
N GLY A 24 -7.32 3.42 9.22
CA GLY A 24 -7.60 2.00 8.96
C GLY A 24 -7.59 1.62 7.48
N ARG A 25 -7.10 2.51 6.60
CA ARG A 25 -6.94 2.28 5.17
C ARG A 25 -5.49 2.01 4.80
N ASP A 26 -5.31 1.17 3.79
CA ASP A 26 -4.03 0.76 3.26
C ASP A 26 -4.06 0.82 1.73
N VAL A 27 -2.96 1.22 1.10
CA VAL A 27 -2.76 1.15 -0.34
C VAL A 27 -2.22 -0.23 -0.72
N TYR A 28 -2.84 -0.84 -1.72
CA TYR A 28 -2.44 -2.12 -2.29
C TYR A 28 -2.18 -2.01 -3.78
N ALA A 29 -1.30 -2.86 -4.31
CA ALA A 29 -1.03 -3.00 -5.74
C ALA A 29 -1.21 -4.45 -6.20
N THR A 30 -1.62 -4.63 -7.46
CA THR A 30 -1.73 -5.97 -8.08
C THR A 30 -0.38 -6.63 -8.25
N LEU A 31 -0.29 -7.92 -7.89
CA LEU A 31 0.93 -8.71 -8.12
C LEU A 31 1.00 -9.30 -9.54
N TYR A 32 -0.14 -9.61 -10.16
CA TYR A 32 -0.23 -10.36 -11.42
C TYR A 32 -0.77 -9.57 -12.63
N ALA A 33 -1.15 -8.30 -12.46
CA ALA A 33 -1.74 -7.46 -13.51
C ALA A 33 -0.90 -6.21 -13.79
N GLN A 34 -1.24 -5.46 -14.85
CA GLN A 34 -0.66 -4.14 -15.13
C GLN A 34 -0.91 -3.21 -13.95
N ARG A 35 0.10 -3.05 -13.07
CA ARG A 35 0.16 -2.22 -11.84
C ARG A 35 -1.09 -1.35 -11.60
N MET A 36 -2.17 -1.98 -11.12
CA MET A 36 -3.36 -1.28 -10.64
C MET A 36 -3.22 -1.05 -9.14
N PHE A 37 -3.73 0.08 -8.66
CA PHE A 37 -3.66 0.48 -7.27
C PHE A 37 -5.05 0.57 -6.65
N PHE A 38 -5.13 0.16 -5.39
CA PHE A 38 -6.36 0.15 -4.64
C PHE A 38 -6.15 0.78 -3.27
N LEU A 39 -7.06 1.68 -2.89
CA LEU A 39 -7.25 2.04 -1.50
C LEU A 39 -8.19 1.02 -0.87
N VAL A 40 -7.71 0.33 0.15
CA VAL A 40 -8.44 -0.77 0.78
C VAL A 40 -8.83 -0.40 2.20
N THR A 41 -10.13 -0.53 2.48
CA THR A 41 -10.69 -0.40 3.82
C THR A 41 -11.15 -1.77 4.29
N LEU A 42 -10.51 -2.29 5.35
CA LEU A 42 -10.94 -3.55 5.96
C LEU A 42 -12.19 -3.32 6.79
N GLN A 43 -13.20 -4.17 6.60
CA GLN A 43 -14.47 -4.15 7.32
C GLN A 43 -14.68 -5.47 8.07
N PRO A 44 -15.54 -5.52 9.10
CA PRO A 44 -15.79 -6.77 9.85
C PRO A 44 -16.27 -7.94 9.00
N ARG A 45 -16.89 -7.68 7.84
CA ARG A 45 -17.43 -8.71 6.93
C ARG A 45 -16.79 -8.70 5.53
N GLY A 46 -15.63 -8.08 5.36
CA GLY A 46 -14.94 -8.07 4.07
C GLY A 46 -13.94 -6.94 3.90
N ALA A 47 -13.68 -6.57 2.67
CA ALA A 47 -12.84 -5.43 2.32
C ALA A 47 -13.53 -4.64 1.21
N GLN A 48 -13.45 -3.31 1.31
CA GLN A 48 -13.83 -2.41 0.24
C GLN A 48 -12.59 -2.04 -0.56
N PHE A 49 -12.70 -2.15 -1.88
CA PHE A 49 -11.63 -1.85 -2.82
C PHE A 49 -12.03 -0.64 -3.66
N GLU A 50 -11.30 0.45 -3.50
CA GLU A 50 -11.44 1.65 -4.32
C GLU A 50 -10.24 1.73 -5.26
N VAL A 51 -10.48 1.78 -6.58
CA VAL A 51 -9.39 1.96 -7.55
C VAL A 51 -8.88 3.39 -7.44
N ILE A 52 -7.57 3.54 -7.28
CA ILE A 52 -6.91 4.86 -7.24
C ILE A 52 -5.88 4.98 -8.36
N PRO A 53 -5.65 6.19 -8.88
CA PRO A 53 -4.62 6.41 -9.87
C PRO A 53 -3.21 6.26 -9.26
N TYR A 54 -2.23 6.04 -10.14
CA TYR A 54 -0.82 5.92 -9.78
C TYR A 54 -0.31 7.09 -8.92
N GLY A 55 -0.69 8.32 -9.26
CA GLY A 55 -0.27 9.53 -8.55
C GLY A 55 -0.72 9.53 -7.09
N ASP A 56 -1.97 9.14 -6.83
CA ASP A 56 -2.54 9.11 -5.47
C ASP A 56 -1.89 7.99 -4.65
N ALA A 57 -1.68 6.82 -5.25
CA ALA A 57 -0.99 5.71 -4.60
C ALA A 57 0.44 6.09 -4.20
N ARG A 58 1.17 6.76 -5.10
CA ARG A 58 2.52 7.27 -4.84
C ARG A 58 2.51 8.31 -3.72
N HIS A 59 1.57 9.25 -3.76
CA HIS A 59 1.45 10.30 -2.75
C HIS A 59 1.24 9.72 -1.34
N HIS A 60 0.37 8.71 -1.19
CA HIS A 60 0.17 8.03 0.09
C HIS A 60 1.46 7.39 0.62
N ALA A 61 2.24 6.75 -0.26
CA ALA A 61 3.50 6.14 0.13
C ALA A 61 4.56 7.18 0.53
N GLU A 62 4.66 8.30 -0.19
CA GLU A 62 5.54 9.42 0.16
C GLU A 62 5.18 10.03 1.53
N VAL A 63 3.89 10.23 1.79
CA VAL A 63 3.39 10.72 3.08
C VAL A 63 3.74 9.75 4.22
N HIS A 64 3.60 8.45 4.00
CA HIS A 64 3.94 7.42 4.98
C HIS A 64 5.45 7.40 5.29
N ILE A 65 6.30 7.40 4.26
CA ILE A 65 7.76 7.51 4.45
C ILE A 65 8.13 8.77 5.23
N GLY A 66 7.51 9.91 4.91
CA GLY A 66 7.69 11.16 5.63
C GLY A 66 7.27 11.11 7.09
N ARG A 67 6.29 10.27 7.45
CA ARG A 67 5.93 10.00 8.85
C ARG A 67 6.96 9.08 9.52
N CYS A 68 7.28 7.94 8.92
CA CYS A 68 8.30 7.01 9.42
C CYS A 68 9.64 7.71 9.70
N ARG A 69 10.05 8.63 8.83
CA ARG A 69 11.28 9.40 8.99
C ARG A 69 11.23 10.37 10.18
N ARG A 70 10.08 11.00 10.42
CA ARG A 70 9.88 11.90 11.57
C ARG A 70 9.81 11.13 12.89
N ASP A 71 9.19 9.95 12.86
CA ASP A 71 8.94 9.14 14.05
C ASP A 71 10.14 8.23 14.38
N GLY A 72 11.19 8.22 13.57
CA GLY A 72 12.37 7.37 13.77
C GLY A 72 12.06 5.87 13.66
N SER A 73 11.11 5.51 12.79
CA SER A 73 10.65 4.12 12.64
C SER A 73 11.76 3.21 12.14
N GLU A 74 11.94 2.06 12.81
CA GLU A 74 12.89 1.01 12.43
C GLU A 74 12.59 0.39 11.05
N ASP A 75 11.36 0.58 10.54
CA ASP A 75 10.92 0.05 9.25
C ASP A 75 11.17 1.02 8.07
N LEU A 76 11.72 2.20 8.32
CA LEU A 76 11.90 3.25 7.29
C LEU A 76 12.59 2.72 6.03
N ASP A 77 13.71 2.02 6.20
CA ASP A 77 14.49 1.50 5.07
C ASP A 77 13.70 0.48 4.25
N SER A 78 12.91 -0.37 4.90
CA SER A 78 12.03 -1.32 4.21
C SER A 78 10.95 -0.60 3.41
N TRP A 79 10.36 0.47 3.95
CA TRP A 79 9.36 1.28 3.22
C TRP A 79 9.97 2.02 2.02
N CYS A 80 11.19 2.54 2.15
CA CYS A 80 11.91 3.15 1.03
C CYS A 80 12.20 2.13 -0.09
N GLN A 81 12.67 0.93 0.26
CA GLN A 81 12.91 -0.14 -0.73
C GLN A 81 11.63 -0.55 -1.46
N LEU A 82 10.53 -0.71 -0.73
CA LEU A 82 9.24 -1.05 -1.33
C LEU A 82 8.73 0.07 -2.26
N PHE A 83 8.93 1.33 -1.88
CA PHE A 83 8.59 2.47 -2.72
C PHE A 83 9.34 2.44 -4.05
N ASP A 84 10.66 2.26 -4.00
CA ASP A 84 11.49 2.19 -5.21
C ASP A 84 11.06 1.02 -6.10
N GLN A 85 10.82 -0.17 -5.54
CA GLN A 85 10.36 -1.33 -6.30
C GLN A 85 8.99 -1.11 -6.98
N THR A 86 8.13 -0.31 -6.36
CA THR A 86 6.73 -0.12 -6.79
C THR A 86 6.57 1.05 -7.77
N PHE A 87 7.31 2.14 -7.59
CA PHE A 87 7.08 3.42 -8.26
C PHE A 87 8.26 3.91 -9.12
N ILE A 88 9.41 3.24 -9.09
CA ILE A 88 10.58 3.51 -9.93
C ILE A 88 10.79 2.34 -10.90
#